data_AF-A0A7S2APA7-F1
#
_entry.id   AF-A0A7S2APA7-F1
#
_cell.length_a   1.000
_cell.length_b   1.000
_cell.length_c   1.000
_cell.angle_alpha   90.00
_cell.angle_beta   90.00
_cell.angle_gamma   90.00
#
_symmetry.space_group_name_H-M   'P 1'
#
loop_
_entity.id
_entity.type
_entity.pdbx_description
1 polymer ?
#
loop_
_entity_poly.entity_id
_entity_poly.type
_entity_poly.pdbx_seq_one_letter_code
_entity_poly.pdbx_strand_id
1 'polypeptide(L)'
;FFFLRASSITTTLAATGVRRVLALRVPQLQDRKGVLLAASRTRTLLAPTRSCMADTAAPMKRSSLTIGTHDGTFHCDECLATHILRNTDKYRDARVLRSRDPAKLASCDIVVDVGAEFDASQSKFDHHQRGFTRVFKDGSLGHSIKLSSAGLVYEQFGRDVIGARLGSAASDANVDAVYLHVY
;
A
#
# COMPACT_ATOMS: atom_id res chain seq x y z
N PHE A 1 13.67 3.84 48.90
CA PHE A 1 14.84 4.73 49.06
C PHE A 1 16.00 4.16 48.26
N PHE A 2 16.23 4.65 47.05
CA PHE A 2 17.51 4.50 46.35
C PHE A 2 17.64 5.69 45.39
N PHE A 3 18.68 6.48 45.62
CA PHE A 3 19.06 7.67 44.86
C PHE A 3 19.66 7.23 43.51
N LEU A 4 19.24 7.81 42.39
CA LEU A 4 20.03 7.78 41.16
C LEU A 4 20.36 9.21 40.73
N ARG A 5 21.67 9.50 40.79
CA ARG A 5 22.34 10.73 40.36
C ARG A 5 22.15 10.92 38.84
N ALA A 6 21.74 12.11 38.43
CA ALA A 6 21.94 12.59 37.06
C ALA A 6 23.31 13.25 36.96
N SER A 7 24.16 12.77 36.05
CA SER A 7 25.43 13.40 35.69
C SER A 7 25.21 14.34 34.51
N SER A 8 25.53 15.62 34.69
CA SER A 8 25.50 16.64 33.66
C SER A 8 26.70 16.49 32.72
N ILE A 9 26.44 16.36 31.42
CA ILE A 9 27.45 16.53 30.37
C ILE A 9 27.37 17.97 29.88
N THR A 10 28.43 18.72 30.16
CA THR A 10 28.63 20.09 29.65
C THR A 10 29.29 19.98 28.28
N THR A 11 28.56 20.33 27.22
CA THR A 11 29.15 20.60 25.91
C THR A 11 29.08 22.08 25.63
N THR A 12 30.25 22.72 25.64
CA THR A 12 30.47 24.10 25.22
C THR A 12 30.37 24.17 23.69
N LEU A 13 29.43 24.96 23.17
CA LEU A 13 29.54 25.47 21.80
C LEU A 13 29.20 26.96 21.80
N ALA A 14 30.18 27.75 21.36
CA ALA A 14 30.12 29.19 21.29
C ALA A 14 29.40 29.66 20.02
N ALA A 15 28.67 30.78 20.21
CA ALA A 15 28.44 31.87 19.28
C ALA A 15 27.84 31.58 17.89
N THR A 16 26.55 31.95 17.73
CA THR A 16 26.02 32.98 16.80
C THR A 16 24.49 32.95 16.98
N GLY A 17 23.86 34.00 17.49
CA GLY A 17 23.39 35.11 16.68
C GLY A 17 21.89 34.96 16.38
N VAL A 18 21.04 35.71 17.11
CA VAL A 18 19.60 35.95 16.87
C VAL A 18 18.63 34.84 17.35
N ARG A 19 18.11 34.98 18.58
CA ARG A 19 16.88 34.31 19.03
C ARG A 19 15.69 35.26 18.88
N ARG A 20 14.83 35.01 17.88
CA ARG A 20 13.44 35.50 17.89
C ARG A 20 12.63 34.62 18.84
N VAL A 21 12.11 35.22 19.92
CA VAL A 21 11.15 34.57 20.81
C VAL A 21 9.76 34.76 20.20
N LEU A 22 9.22 33.72 19.56
CA LEU A 22 7.81 33.67 19.17
C LEU A 22 7.03 33.07 20.35
N ALA A 23 6.38 33.93 21.13
CA ALA A 23 5.51 33.50 22.22
C ALA A 23 4.22 32.90 21.64
N LEU A 24 4.08 31.57 21.72
CA LEU A 24 2.82 30.88 21.44
C LEU A 24 1.84 31.13 22.60
N ARG A 25 0.86 32.00 22.36
CA ARG A 25 -0.32 32.17 23.24
C ARG A 25 -1.24 30.97 23.07
N VAL A 26 -1.42 30.22 24.15
CA VAL A 26 -2.50 29.22 24.29
C VAL A 26 -3.79 29.99 24.65
N PRO A 27 -4.87 29.89 23.87
CA PRO A 27 -6.13 30.49 24.29
C PRO A 27 -6.77 29.64 25.39
N GLN A 28 -6.98 30.27 26.54
CA GLN A 28 -7.78 29.76 27.66
C GLN A 28 -9.26 29.81 27.26
N LEU A 29 -9.94 28.66 27.37
CA LEU A 29 -11.39 28.53 27.20
C LEU A 29 -12.06 28.90 28.53
N GLN A 30 -12.96 29.89 28.54
CA GLN A 30 -13.86 30.17 29.66
C GLN A 30 -15.29 30.32 29.17
N ASP A 31 -16.21 29.71 29.93
CA ASP A 31 -17.63 29.55 29.64
C ASP A 31 -18.50 30.58 30.40
N ARG A 32 -19.70 30.83 29.83
CA ARG A 32 -20.93 31.45 30.38
C ARG A 32 -20.98 32.95 30.68
N LYS A 33 -21.79 33.68 29.90
CA LYS A 33 -23.11 34.24 30.29
C LYS A 33 -23.76 34.94 29.09
N GLY A 34 -25.05 34.69 28.89
CA GLY A 34 -25.77 35.00 27.65
C GLY A 34 -26.31 36.42 27.48
N VAL A 35 -26.69 36.73 26.23
CA VAL A 35 -27.75 37.68 25.87
C VAL A 35 -28.40 37.16 24.58
N LEU A 36 -29.72 37.06 24.60
CA LEU A 36 -30.62 36.80 23.49
C LEU A 36 -30.88 38.12 22.76
N LEU A 37 -30.71 38.19 21.43
CA LEU A 37 -31.36 39.22 20.62
C LEU A 37 -31.68 38.70 19.21
N ALA A 38 -32.81 39.16 18.70
CA ALA A 38 -33.62 38.55 17.64
C ALA A 38 -33.12 38.75 16.20
N ALA A 39 -33.49 37.78 15.37
CA ALA A 39 -33.89 37.83 13.97
C ALA A 39 -33.39 38.96 13.05
N SER A 40 -32.71 38.57 11.97
CA SER A 40 -33.10 39.00 10.62
C SER A 40 -32.60 38.02 9.56
N ARG A 41 -33.54 37.44 8.81
CA ARG A 41 -33.27 36.53 7.69
C ARG A 41 -32.96 37.34 6.44
N THR A 42 -31.68 37.51 6.11
CA THR A 42 -31.27 37.90 4.76
C THR A 42 -30.94 36.66 3.96
N ARG A 43 -31.90 36.27 3.12
CA ARG A 43 -31.79 35.19 2.13
C ARG A 43 -30.96 35.70 0.95
N THR A 44 -29.66 35.45 0.97
CA THR A 44 -28.82 35.61 -0.23
C THR A 44 -29.04 34.40 -1.12
N LEU A 45 -29.71 34.60 -2.26
CA LEU A 45 -29.79 33.62 -3.34
C LEU A 45 -28.42 33.55 -4.02
N LEU A 46 -27.61 32.55 -3.68
CA LEU A 46 -26.49 32.13 -4.52
C LEU A 46 -26.94 30.94 -5.38
N ALA A 47 -26.75 31.09 -6.69
CA ALA A 47 -27.14 30.15 -7.73
C ALA A 47 -26.52 28.76 -7.56
N PRO A 48 -27.17 27.68 -8.04
CA PRO A 48 -26.55 26.37 -8.09
C PRO A 48 -25.58 26.34 -9.27
N THR A 49 -24.29 26.54 -9.02
CA THR A 49 -23.25 26.19 -9.98
C THR A 49 -22.54 24.93 -9.52
N ARG A 50 -22.95 23.79 -10.07
CA ARG A 50 -22.06 22.96 -10.91
C ARG A 50 -22.77 21.67 -11.30
N SER A 51 -23.08 21.65 -12.59
CA SER A 51 -23.19 20.51 -13.50
C SER A 51 -22.58 19.23 -12.94
N CYS A 52 -23.37 18.15 -12.96
CA CYS A 52 -22.85 16.80 -13.07
C CYS A 52 -21.95 16.76 -14.31
N MET A 53 -20.64 16.71 -14.09
CA MET A 53 -19.76 16.18 -15.12
C MET A 53 -19.95 14.67 -15.01
N ALA A 54 -20.72 14.12 -15.95
CA ALA A 54 -20.61 12.70 -16.22
C ALA A 54 -19.14 12.48 -16.62
N ASP A 55 -18.39 11.76 -15.80
CA ASP A 55 -17.10 11.23 -16.21
C ASP A 55 -17.35 10.35 -17.42
N THR A 56 -17.23 10.92 -18.62
CA THR A 56 -16.95 10.15 -19.83
C THR A 56 -15.55 9.60 -19.67
N ALA A 57 -15.42 8.53 -18.89
CA ALA A 57 -14.26 7.67 -18.90
C ALA A 57 -14.12 7.16 -20.35
N ALA A 58 -13.10 7.65 -21.05
CA ALA A 58 -12.71 7.11 -22.35
C ALA A 58 -12.56 5.58 -22.22
N PRO A 59 -12.88 4.79 -23.26
CA PRO A 59 -12.76 3.34 -23.19
C PRO A 59 -11.30 2.99 -22.91
N MET A 60 -11.00 2.62 -21.67
CA MET A 60 -9.68 2.16 -21.27
C MET A 60 -9.35 0.92 -22.09
N LYS A 61 -8.24 0.99 -22.83
CA LYS A 61 -7.71 -0.12 -23.61
C LYS A 61 -7.54 -1.31 -22.66
N ARG A 62 -8.44 -2.30 -22.74
CA ARG A 62 -8.35 -3.56 -21.99
C ARG A 62 -6.95 -4.12 -22.18
N SER A 63 -6.20 -4.30 -21.09
CA SER A 63 -4.87 -4.88 -21.20
C SER A 63 -4.99 -6.29 -21.80
N SER A 64 -4.16 -6.57 -22.81
CA SER A 64 -4.09 -7.89 -23.45
C SER A 64 -3.35 -8.91 -22.59
N LEU A 65 -3.01 -8.55 -21.34
CA LEU A 65 -2.18 -9.37 -20.48
C LEU A 65 -2.96 -10.55 -19.90
N THR A 66 -2.24 -11.62 -19.62
CA THR A 66 -2.79 -12.87 -19.10
C THR A 66 -2.02 -13.33 -17.86
N ILE A 67 -2.77 -13.65 -16.80
CA ILE A 67 -2.31 -14.31 -15.59
C ILE A 67 -2.61 -15.80 -15.73
N GLY A 68 -1.57 -16.63 -15.81
CA GLY A 68 -1.67 -18.08 -15.82
C GLY A 68 -1.73 -18.67 -14.41
N THR A 69 -2.61 -19.64 -14.16
CA THR A 69 -2.64 -20.42 -12.92
C THR A 69 -3.19 -21.82 -13.16
N HIS A 70 -3.19 -22.70 -12.15
CA HIS A 70 -3.68 -24.07 -12.29
C HIS A 70 -5.19 -24.15 -12.54
N ASP A 71 -5.62 -25.28 -13.11
CA ASP A 71 -7.01 -25.62 -13.43
C ASP A 71 -7.71 -26.53 -12.42
N GLY A 72 -7.05 -26.82 -11.29
CA GLY A 72 -7.62 -27.56 -10.16
C GLY A 72 -8.72 -26.82 -9.38
N THR A 73 -9.01 -27.28 -8.15
CA THR A 73 -9.88 -26.57 -7.19
C THR A 73 -9.39 -25.17 -6.92
N PHE A 74 -10.27 -24.24 -6.55
CA PHE A 74 -9.82 -22.91 -6.17
C PHE A 74 -9.15 -22.94 -4.80
N HIS A 75 -7.89 -22.54 -4.71
CA HIS A 75 -7.23 -22.31 -3.44
C HIS A 75 -7.28 -20.82 -3.10
N CYS A 76 -7.01 -20.49 -1.84
CA CYS A 76 -6.88 -19.08 -1.45
C CYS A 76 -5.63 -18.46 -2.10
N ASP A 77 -4.60 -19.27 -2.34
CA ASP A 77 -3.29 -18.80 -2.77
C ASP A 77 -3.32 -18.17 -4.16
N GLU A 78 -3.79 -18.88 -5.18
CA GLU A 78 -3.86 -18.32 -6.54
C GLU A 78 -4.93 -17.24 -6.68
N CYS A 79 -6.02 -17.36 -5.92
CA CYS A 79 -7.07 -16.34 -5.87
C CYS A 79 -6.53 -15.02 -5.31
N LEU A 80 -5.79 -15.06 -4.19
CA LEU A 80 -5.20 -13.88 -3.58
C LEU A 80 -4.07 -13.31 -4.43
N ALA A 81 -3.19 -14.16 -4.97
CA ALA A 81 -2.14 -13.74 -5.91
C ALA A 81 -2.73 -12.98 -7.10
N THR A 82 -3.77 -13.54 -7.73
CA THR A 82 -4.49 -12.92 -8.85
C THR A 82 -5.13 -11.59 -8.44
N HIS A 83 -5.70 -11.52 -7.23
CA HIS A 83 -6.29 -10.29 -6.72
C HIS A 83 -5.24 -9.20 -6.53
N ILE A 84 -4.11 -9.50 -5.88
CA ILE A 84 -3.01 -8.54 -5.69
C ILE A 84 -2.53 -8.02 -7.06
N LEU A 85 -2.31 -8.89 -8.03
CA LEU A 85 -1.89 -8.50 -9.39
C LEU A 85 -2.90 -7.55 -10.04
N ARG A 86 -4.20 -7.85 -9.98
CA ARG A 86 -5.25 -6.98 -10.53
C ARG A 86 -5.42 -5.65 -9.79
N ASN A 87 -4.79 -5.47 -8.63
CA ASN A 87 -4.70 -4.18 -7.97
C ASN A 87 -3.49 -3.35 -8.43
N THR A 88 -2.61 -3.90 -9.26
CA THR A 88 -1.56 -3.14 -9.95
C THR A 88 -2.11 -2.48 -11.20
N ASP A 89 -1.50 -1.39 -11.65
CA ASP A 89 -1.91 -0.75 -12.91
C ASP A 89 -1.59 -1.62 -14.13
N LYS A 90 -0.50 -2.40 -14.08
CA LYS A 90 -0.10 -3.29 -15.17
C LYS A 90 -1.15 -4.37 -15.43
N TYR A 91 -1.57 -5.10 -14.39
CA TYR A 91 -2.43 -6.28 -14.55
C TYR A 91 -3.91 -6.04 -14.21
N ARG A 92 -4.33 -4.79 -14.00
CA ARG A 92 -5.71 -4.40 -13.64
C ARG A 92 -6.79 -5.13 -14.45
N ASP A 93 -6.63 -5.13 -15.77
CA ASP A 93 -7.58 -5.73 -16.72
C ASP A 93 -7.14 -7.11 -17.24
N ALA A 94 -6.09 -7.69 -16.66
CA ALA A 94 -5.52 -8.94 -17.16
C ALA A 94 -6.53 -10.09 -17.09
N ARG A 95 -6.54 -10.91 -18.15
CA ARG A 95 -7.35 -12.13 -18.21
C ARG A 95 -6.71 -13.21 -17.34
N VAL A 96 -7.51 -14.10 -16.78
CA VAL A 96 -7.01 -15.27 -16.05
C VAL A 96 -7.15 -16.48 -16.95
N LEU A 97 -6.03 -17.17 -17.20
CA LEU A 97 -5.97 -18.45 -17.88
C LEU A 97 -5.70 -19.54 -16.84
N ARG A 98 -6.63 -20.48 -16.70
CA ARG A 98 -6.49 -21.64 -15.82
C ARG A 98 -6.09 -22.86 -16.65
N SER A 99 -4.92 -23.42 -16.39
CA SER A 99 -4.34 -24.55 -17.15
C SER A 99 -3.15 -25.13 -16.41
N ARG A 100 -2.89 -26.43 -16.59
CA ARG A 100 -1.59 -27.06 -16.27
C ARG A 100 -0.72 -27.36 -17.49
N ASP A 101 -1.20 -27.09 -18.69
CA ASP A 101 -0.45 -27.24 -19.94
C ASP A 101 0.70 -26.21 -20.02
N PRO A 102 1.97 -26.65 -20.01
CA PRO A 102 3.12 -25.75 -20.06
C PRO A 102 3.14 -24.87 -21.32
N ALA A 103 2.64 -25.36 -22.46
CA ALA A 103 2.62 -24.59 -23.70
C ALA A 103 1.67 -23.39 -23.62
N LYS A 104 0.52 -23.55 -22.93
CA LYS A 104 -0.41 -22.44 -22.67
C LYS A 104 0.16 -21.47 -21.64
N LEU A 105 0.78 -21.99 -20.58
CA LEU A 105 1.37 -21.16 -19.54
C LEU A 105 2.54 -20.32 -20.06
N ALA A 106 3.33 -20.84 -20.99
CA ALA A 106 4.42 -20.10 -21.64
C ALA A 106 3.95 -18.84 -22.43
N SER A 107 2.67 -18.77 -22.79
CA SER A 107 2.08 -17.59 -23.46
C SER A 107 1.54 -16.53 -22.48
N CYS A 108 1.53 -16.81 -21.18
CA CYS A 108 1.06 -15.88 -20.16
C CYS A 108 2.15 -14.87 -19.79
N ASP A 109 1.73 -13.65 -19.44
CA ASP A 109 2.64 -12.58 -19.03
C ASP A 109 3.16 -12.75 -17.60
N ILE A 110 2.40 -13.49 -16.79
CA ILE A 110 2.76 -13.87 -15.43
C ILE A 110 2.08 -15.19 -15.09
N VAL A 111 2.78 -16.06 -14.37
CA VAL A 111 2.29 -17.37 -13.95
C VAL A 111 2.37 -17.47 -12.43
N VAL A 112 1.28 -17.89 -11.78
CA VAL A 112 1.16 -18.02 -10.33
C VAL A 112 0.63 -19.38 -9.94
N ASP A 113 1.18 -19.96 -8.88
CA ASP A 113 0.71 -21.22 -8.26
C ASP A 113 0.70 -22.45 -9.19
N VAL A 114 1.50 -22.42 -10.26
CA VAL A 114 1.65 -23.53 -11.20
C VAL A 114 2.98 -23.44 -11.93
N GLY A 115 3.55 -24.61 -12.28
CA GLY A 115 4.79 -24.72 -13.07
C GLY A 115 6.01 -25.20 -12.28
N ALA A 116 5.90 -25.31 -10.95
CA ALA A 116 6.95 -25.72 -10.00
C ALA A 116 8.25 -24.90 -10.14
N GLU A 117 8.12 -23.60 -10.40
CA GLU A 117 9.23 -22.70 -10.64
C GLU A 117 8.97 -21.31 -10.05
N PHE A 118 9.94 -20.80 -9.31
CA PHE A 118 9.99 -19.40 -8.90
C PHE A 118 11.12 -18.69 -9.64
N ASP A 119 10.76 -17.72 -10.48
CA ASP A 119 11.67 -16.77 -11.11
C ASP A 119 10.95 -15.44 -11.32
N ALA A 120 11.23 -14.48 -10.43
CA ALA A 120 10.65 -13.15 -10.51
C ALA A 120 11.03 -12.39 -11.79
N SER A 121 12.21 -12.67 -12.39
CA SER A 121 12.64 -12.03 -13.64
C SER A 121 11.83 -12.52 -14.84
N GLN A 122 11.35 -13.77 -14.78
CA GLN A 122 10.47 -14.39 -15.78
C GLN A 122 8.99 -14.31 -15.41
N SER A 123 8.63 -13.59 -14.34
CA SER A 123 7.27 -13.51 -13.82
C SER A 123 6.64 -14.88 -13.52
N LYS A 124 7.42 -15.79 -12.92
CA LYS A 124 6.95 -17.10 -12.44
C LYS A 124 6.96 -17.11 -10.91
N PHE A 125 5.79 -17.30 -10.32
CA PHE A 125 5.57 -17.22 -8.88
C PHE A 125 4.88 -18.48 -8.38
N ASP A 126 5.60 -19.61 -8.43
CA ASP A 126 5.18 -20.87 -7.84
C ASP A 126 6.10 -21.26 -6.66
N HIS A 127 5.54 -21.99 -5.70
CA HIS A 127 6.23 -22.47 -4.51
C HIS A 127 6.27 -24.00 -4.38
N HIS A 128 5.64 -24.74 -5.31
CA HIS A 128 5.52 -26.21 -5.28
C HIS A 128 6.82 -26.98 -5.53
N GLN A 129 7.92 -26.32 -5.88
CA GLN A 129 9.23 -26.93 -6.09
C GLN A 129 9.73 -27.65 -4.84
N ARG A 130 10.25 -28.86 -5.03
CA ARG A 130 10.89 -29.62 -3.95
C ARG A 130 12.05 -28.82 -3.37
N GLY A 131 12.05 -28.67 -2.05
CA GLY A 131 13.10 -27.92 -1.36
C GLY A 131 12.92 -26.40 -1.41
N PHE A 132 11.73 -25.89 -1.74
CA PHE A 132 11.48 -24.45 -1.59
C PHE A 132 11.71 -23.99 -0.14
N THR A 133 12.50 -22.94 0.04
CA THR A 133 12.88 -22.39 1.35
C THR A 133 12.83 -20.87 1.41
N ARG A 134 12.37 -20.18 0.36
CA ARG A 134 12.32 -18.72 0.37
C ARG A 134 11.32 -18.25 1.42
N VAL A 135 11.79 -17.34 2.26
CA VAL A 135 11.01 -16.59 3.24
C VAL A 135 10.98 -15.13 2.82
N PHE A 136 10.11 -14.35 3.44
CA PHE A 136 9.99 -12.92 3.17
C PHE A 136 11.31 -12.20 3.44
N LYS A 137 11.80 -11.46 2.43
CA LYS A 137 13.13 -10.84 2.40
C LYS A 137 13.34 -9.73 3.42
N ASP A 138 12.27 -9.06 3.85
CA ASP A 138 12.37 -7.97 4.81
C ASP A 138 12.57 -8.55 6.22
N GLY A 139 13.81 -8.96 6.48
CA GLY A 139 14.25 -9.71 7.66
C GLY A 139 14.18 -8.94 8.97
N SER A 140 13.68 -7.71 8.96
CA SER A 140 13.42 -6.90 10.16
C SER A 140 12.44 -7.58 11.12
N LEU A 141 11.60 -8.48 10.61
CA LEU A 141 10.58 -9.23 11.37
C LEU A 141 10.93 -10.71 11.61
N GLY A 142 12.10 -11.19 11.17
CA GLY A 142 12.57 -12.54 11.48
C GLY A 142 11.66 -13.67 10.94
N HIS A 143 11.04 -13.49 9.77
CA HIS A 143 10.11 -14.47 9.21
C HIS A 143 10.80 -15.81 8.90
N SER A 144 10.23 -16.89 9.41
CA SER A 144 10.66 -18.28 9.14
C SER A 144 9.67 -19.05 8.27
N ILE A 145 8.50 -18.48 8.00
CA ILE A 145 7.44 -19.09 7.21
C ILE A 145 7.80 -18.96 5.72
N LYS A 146 7.76 -20.09 5.02
CA LYS A 146 7.99 -20.15 3.57
C LYS A 146 6.88 -19.43 2.83
N LEU A 147 7.25 -18.69 1.78
CA LEU A 147 6.28 -17.96 0.99
C LEU A 147 5.36 -18.92 0.20
N SER A 148 4.08 -18.57 0.15
CA SER A 148 3.15 -19.12 -0.83
C SER A 148 3.25 -18.35 -2.16
N SER A 149 2.53 -18.74 -3.19
CA SER A 149 2.48 -18.00 -4.45
C SER A 149 1.98 -16.56 -4.25
N ALA A 150 0.93 -16.36 -3.44
CA ALA A 150 0.47 -15.03 -3.04
C ALA A 150 1.52 -14.26 -2.24
N GLY A 151 2.26 -14.93 -1.34
CA GLY A 151 3.37 -14.31 -0.61
C GLY A 151 4.49 -13.82 -1.55
N LEU A 152 4.83 -14.62 -2.57
CA LEU A 152 5.84 -14.24 -3.57
C LEU A 152 5.37 -13.06 -4.44
N VAL A 153 4.11 -13.06 -4.84
CA VAL A 153 3.49 -11.94 -5.57
C VAL A 153 3.43 -10.69 -4.70
N TYR A 154 3.02 -10.82 -3.44
CA TYR A 154 2.99 -9.69 -2.50
C TYR A 154 4.39 -9.13 -2.27
N GLU A 155 5.39 -9.97 -2.10
CA GLU A 155 6.78 -9.53 -1.93
C GLU A 155 7.27 -8.70 -3.12
N GLN A 156 6.83 -9.04 -4.33
CA GLN A 156 7.23 -8.35 -5.56
C GLN A 156 6.41 -7.09 -5.85
N PHE A 157 5.09 -7.11 -5.62
CA PHE A 157 4.16 -6.08 -6.10
C PHE A 157 3.40 -5.35 -4.98
N GLY A 158 3.53 -5.78 -3.73
CA GLY A 158 2.76 -5.26 -2.60
C GLY A 158 2.95 -3.77 -2.38
N ARG A 159 4.19 -3.28 -2.53
CA ARG A 159 4.50 -1.84 -2.45
C ARG A 159 3.81 -1.03 -3.54
N ASP A 160 3.76 -1.53 -4.76
CA ASP A 160 3.08 -0.86 -5.88
C ASP A 160 1.57 -0.76 -5.61
N VAL A 161 0.96 -1.84 -5.12
CA VAL A 161 -0.46 -1.88 -4.76
C VAL A 161 -0.76 -0.88 -3.64
N ILE A 162 0.05 -0.88 -2.57
CA ILE A 162 -0.15 0.03 -1.43
C ILE A 162 0.09 1.48 -1.84
N GLY A 163 1.16 1.77 -2.59
CA GLY A 163 1.44 3.10 -3.12
C GLY A 163 0.29 3.66 -3.95
N ALA A 164 -0.26 2.85 -4.86
CA ALA A 164 -1.43 3.23 -5.66
C ALA A 164 -2.67 3.53 -4.80
N ARG A 165 -2.86 2.82 -3.68
CA ARG A 165 -3.97 3.06 -2.74
C ARG A 165 -3.78 4.30 -1.88
N LEU A 166 -2.54 4.62 -1.52
CA LEU A 166 -2.20 5.80 -0.73
C LEU A 166 -2.02 7.07 -1.60
N GLY A 167 -1.91 6.93 -2.92
CA GLY A 167 -1.54 8.03 -3.80
C GLY A 167 -0.07 8.46 -3.66
N SER A 168 0.79 7.54 -3.21
CA SER A 168 2.22 7.75 -2.97
C SER A 168 3.08 6.86 -3.87
N ALA A 169 4.36 7.22 -4.03
CA ALA A 169 5.33 6.36 -4.70
C ALA A 169 5.58 5.08 -3.89
N ALA A 170 5.91 3.97 -4.57
CA ALA A 170 6.21 2.69 -3.92
C ALA A 170 7.42 2.73 -2.95
N SER A 171 8.28 3.74 -3.08
CA SER A 171 9.44 3.99 -2.22
C SER A 171 9.15 4.92 -1.04
N ASP A 172 7.89 5.31 -0.81
CA ASP A 172 7.50 6.17 0.31
C ASP A 172 7.60 5.41 1.64
N ALA A 173 8.15 6.04 2.67
CA ALA A 173 8.31 5.42 3.99
C ALA A 173 6.98 4.96 4.61
N ASN A 174 5.86 5.64 4.31
CA ASN A 174 4.53 5.22 4.75
C ASN A 174 4.08 3.95 4.01
N VAL A 175 4.42 3.83 2.72
CA VAL A 175 4.15 2.61 1.94
C VAL A 175 4.95 1.45 2.52
N ASP A 176 6.23 1.65 2.82
CA ASP A 176 7.06 0.62 3.46
C ASP A 176 6.52 0.20 4.84
N ALA A 177 6.10 1.16 5.66
CA ALA A 177 5.52 0.87 6.97
C ALA A 177 4.23 0.03 6.87
N VAL A 178 3.33 0.38 5.94
CA VAL A 178 2.09 -0.39 5.69
C VAL A 178 2.41 -1.75 5.09
N TYR A 179 3.35 -1.81 4.14
CA TYR A 179 3.77 -3.05 3.48
C TYR A 179 4.27 -4.09 4.49
N LEU A 180 5.06 -3.65 5.48
CA LEU A 180 5.55 -4.50 6.56
C LEU A 180 4.49 -4.83 7.61
N HIS A 181 3.47 -4.00 7.80
CA HIS A 181 2.39 -4.27 8.76
C HIS A 181 1.32 -5.23 8.24
N VAL A 182 1.10 -5.23 6.92
CA VAL A 182 0.10 -6.07 6.27
C VAL A 182 0.58 -7.52 6.14
N TYR A 183 1.90 -7.73 6.05
CA TYR A 183 2.53 -9.05 5.96
C TYR A 183 2.81 -9.65 7.34
#